data_AF-J4THE4-F1
#
_entry.id   AF-J4THE4-F1
#
_cell.length_a   1.000
_cell.length_b   1.000
_cell.length_c   1.000
_cell.angle_alpha   90.00
_cell.angle_beta   90.00
_cell.angle_gamma   90.00
#
_symmetry.space_group_name_H-M   'P 1'
#
loop_
_entity.id
_entity.type
_entity.pdbx_description
1 polymer ?
#
loop_
_entity_poly.entity_id
_entity_poly.type
_entity_poly.pdbx_seq_one_letter_code
_entity_poly.pdbx_strand_id
1 'polypeptide(L)'
;MEVKLYVATHKSYNQVQDQDLYIPILVGANKNIGEKNYLRDNQGDNNISDRNFTFCELTGLYWIWKNSKDDIVGLCHYRRYFGKNKRFFKQNSILTKNDILKQLNDYDVILPSKGMNEYNGYTAEEFFNKNHDHKVWEMCRQIISENNKDYLDAFNWFSKEKTGYCYNMFIMSREMMDEYCSWLFPILFELDKKIDYSRYDSYNTRMIGFVAERLINVWVHKKQLTVKEFPVFSTEEPGFLQRIQKKLFNK
;
A
#
# COMPACT_ATOMS: atom_id res chain seq x y z
N MET A 1 7.33 23.70 -1.85
CA MET A 1 6.85 22.38 -1.44
C MET A 1 6.48 21.55 -2.67
N GLU A 2 7.32 20.56 -2.95
CA GLU A 2 7.14 19.59 -4.01
C GLU A 2 6.25 18.43 -3.53
N VAL A 3 5.28 18.03 -4.35
CA VAL A 3 4.29 17.00 -4.00
C VAL A 3 4.26 16.02 -5.15
N LYS A 4 4.59 14.76 -4.90
CA LYS A 4 4.57 13.69 -5.91
C LYS A 4 3.86 12.46 -5.38
N LEU A 5 2.96 11.92 -6.20
CA LEU A 5 2.26 10.67 -5.95
C LEU A 5 2.78 9.62 -6.92
N TYR A 6 3.59 8.72 -6.42
CA TYR A 6 4.18 7.65 -7.21
C TYR A 6 3.14 6.57 -7.48
N VAL A 7 2.94 6.27 -8.76
CA VAL A 7 1.94 5.30 -9.21
C VAL A 7 2.66 4.01 -9.58
N ALA A 8 2.66 3.03 -8.67
CA ALA A 8 3.28 1.74 -8.88
C ALA A 8 2.55 0.95 -9.97
N THR A 9 3.31 0.54 -10.99
CA THR A 9 2.81 -0.27 -12.11
C THR A 9 3.81 -1.36 -12.49
N HIS A 10 3.31 -2.48 -13.01
CA HIS A 10 4.14 -3.56 -13.58
C HIS A 10 4.04 -3.61 -15.12
N LYS A 11 3.33 -2.65 -15.73
CA LYS A 11 3.11 -2.57 -17.18
C LYS A 11 2.70 -1.17 -17.62
N SER A 12 2.69 -0.92 -18.93
CA SER A 12 2.07 0.28 -19.49
C SER A 12 0.59 0.37 -19.13
N TYR A 13 0.12 1.58 -18.83
CA TYR A 13 -1.30 1.86 -18.60
C TYR A 13 -1.66 3.25 -19.13
N ASN A 14 -2.95 3.44 -19.42
CA ASN A 14 -3.45 4.74 -19.81
C ASN A 14 -3.50 5.65 -18.57
N GLN A 15 -2.50 6.50 -18.42
CA GLN A 15 -2.48 7.51 -17.37
C GLN A 15 -3.45 8.63 -17.72
N VAL A 16 -4.41 8.84 -16.83
CA VAL A 16 -5.46 9.83 -17.01
C VAL A 16 -5.35 10.97 -15.98
N GLN A 17 -4.48 10.80 -14.99
CA GLN A 17 -4.21 11.77 -13.94
C GLN A 17 -3.28 12.90 -14.42
N ASP A 18 -3.22 13.96 -13.63
CA ASP A 18 -2.20 15.02 -13.74
C ASP A 18 -0.79 14.40 -13.72
N GLN A 19 -0.03 14.57 -14.81
CA GLN A 19 1.27 13.96 -15.02
C GLN A 19 2.39 14.62 -14.21
N ASP A 20 2.18 15.86 -13.73
CA ASP A 20 3.17 16.56 -12.89
C ASP A 20 3.04 16.16 -11.42
N LEU A 21 1.86 15.68 -11.01
CA LEU A 21 1.57 15.21 -9.66
C LEU A 21 1.69 13.69 -9.54
N TYR A 22 1.11 12.93 -10.48
CA TYR A 22 1.09 11.47 -10.45
C TYR A 22 2.22 10.93 -11.33
N ILE A 23 3.26 10.38 -10.71
CA ILE A 23 4.47 9.95 -11.41
C ILE A 23 4.47 8.42 -11.52
N PRO A 24 4.36 7.84 -12.73
CA PRO A 24 4.47 6.40 -12.90
C PRO A 24 5.84 5.88 -12.47
N ILE A 25 5.85 4.82 -11.65
CA ILE A 25 7.04 4.05 -11.33
C ILE A 25 6.82 2.58 -11.72
N LEU A 26 7.63 2.09 -12.63
CA LEU A 26 7.69 0.69 -13.03
C LEU A 26 8.37 -0.10 -11.91
N VAL A 27 7.60 -0.95 -11.24
CA VAL A 27 8.08 -1.83 -10.18
C VAL A 27 8.49 -3.19 -10.75
N GLY A 28 9.49 -3.84 -10.15
CA GLY A 28 10.10 -5.06 -10.71
C GLY A 28 10.70 -4.82 -12.09
N ALA A 29 11.23 -3.62 -12.34
CA ALA A 29 11.73 -3.19 -13.64
C ALA A 29 12.88 -4.05 -14.21
N ASN A 30 13.50 -4.91 -13.41
CA ASN A 30 14.43 -5.94 -13.90
C ASN A 30 13.75 -7.02 -14.76
N LYS A 31 12.44 -7.21 -14.63
CA LYS A 31 11.65 -8.21 -15.38
C LYS A 31 10.49 -7.59 -16.16
N ASN A 32 9.85 -6.57 -15.58
CA ASN A 32 8.66 -5.95 -16.14
C ASN A 32 8.98 -4.93 -17.23
N ILE A 33 8.04 -4.74 -18.17
CA ILE A 33 8.18 -3.81 -19.29
C ILE A 33 7.07 -2.76 -19.18
N GLY A 34 7.44 -1.49 -19.27
CA GLY A 34 6.53 -0.35 -19.32
C GLY A 34 7.09 0.75 -20.22
N GLU A 35 6.41 1.90 -20.25
CA GLU A 35 6.81 3.03 -21.07
C GLU A 35 8.22 3.53 -20.77
N LYS A 36 8.86 4.14 -21.77
CA LYS A 36 10.26 4.60 -21.66
C LYS A 36 10.44 5.73 -20.65
N ASN A 37 9.43 6.57 -20.47
CA ASN A 37 9.44 7.74 -19.60
C ASN A 37 9.05 7.43 -18.14
N TYR A 38 8.69 6.18 -17.81
CA TYR A 38 8.41 5.81 -16.43
C TYR A 38 9.69 5.83 -15.60
N LEU A 39 9.59 6.28 -14.34
CA LEU A 39 10.61 5.97 -13.35
C LEU A 39 10.70 4.46 -13.19
N ARG A 40 11.88 3.95 -12.82
CA ARG A 40 12.07 2.51 -12.66
C ARG A 40 12.69 2.24 -11.32
N ASP A 41 12.11 1.30 -10.59
CA ASP A 41 12.56 0.94 -9.26
C ASP A 41 13.92 0.23 -9.24
N ASN A 42 14.54 -0.02 -10.39
CA ASN A 42 15.90 -0.55 -10.54
C ASN A 42 16.95 0.51 -10.91
N GLN A 43 16.59 1.79 -10.92
CA GLN A 43 17.55 2.87 -11.17
C GLN A 43 18.41 3.14 -9.94
N GLY A 44 19.72 3.26 -10.13
CA GLY A 44 20.69 3.48 -9.04
C GLY A 44 20.95 2.22 -8.20
N ASP A 45 21.95 2.30 -7.31
CA ASP A 45 22.48 1.13 -6.61
C ASP A 45 21.61 0.68 -5.42
N ASN A 46 20.84 1.58 -4.83
CA ASN A 46 20.06 1.30 -3.62
C ASN A 46 18.61 0.95 -3.96
N ASN A 47 18.40 -0.30 -4.41
CA ASN A 47 17.09 -0.80 -4.79
C ASN A 47 16.88 -2.29 -4.44
N ILE A 48 15.63 -2.72 -4.51
CA ILE A 48 15.21 -4.11 -4.30
C ILE A 48 14.30 -4.63 -5.42
N SER A 49 14.48 -4.14 -6.65
CA SER A 49 13.60 -4.45 -7.80
C SER A 49 13.45 -5.95 -8.06
N ASP A 50 14.52 -6.74 -7.88
CA ASP A 50 14.49 -8.20 -8.02
C ASP A 50 13.57 -8.91 -7.03
N ARG A 51 13.20 -8.25 -5.93
CA ARG A 51 12.29 -8.79 -4.91
C ARG A 51 10.82 -8.49 -5.19
N ASN A 52 10.48 -7.91 -6.35
CA ASN A 52 9.11 -7.53 -6.69
C ASN A 52 8.11 -8.70 -6.62
N PHE A 53 8.57 -9.94 -6.85
CA PHE A 53 7.71 -11.12 -6.76
C PHE A 53 7.19 -11.39 -5.33
N THR A 54 7.88 -10.93 -4.27
CA THR A 54 7.40 -11.05 -2.87
C THR A 54 6.97 -9.70 -2.28
N PHE A 55 7.69 -8.62 -2.60
CA PHE A 55 7.45 -7.27 -2.07
C PHE A 55 6.41 -6.46 -2.87
N CYS A 56 6.05 -6.88 -4.08
CA CYS A 56 5.09 -6.19 -4.95
C CYS A 56 5.43 -4.68 -5.08
N GLU A 57 4.44 -3.79 -4.93
CA GLU A 57 4.58 -2.34 -5.01
C GLU A 57 5.59 -1.76 -4.00
N LEU A 58 5.95 -2.48 -2.94
CA LEU A 58 6.92 -2.01 -1.93
C LEU A 58 8.35 -1.88 -2.49
N THR A 59 8.65 -2.53 -3.61
CA THR A 59 9.91 -2.29 -4.33
C THR A 59 10.00 -0.86 -4.85
N GLY A 60 8.89 -0.33 -5.36
CA GLY A 60 8.73 1.09 -5.68
C GLY A 60 8.82 1.97 -4.44
N LEU A 61 8.14 1.59 -3.34
CA LEU A 61 8.24 2.33 -2.07
C LEU A 61 9.68 2.45 -1.57
N TYR A 62 10.43 1.35 -1.59
CA TYR A 62 11.83 1.33 -1.17
C TYR A 62 12.67 2.25 -2.04
N TRP A 63 12.48 2.19 -3.36
CA TRP A 63 13.19 3.07 -4.28
C TRP A 63 12.89 4.54 -3.99
N ILE A 64 11.61 4.90 -3.78
CA ILE A 64 11.21 6.28 -3.44
C ILE A 64 11.88 6.72 -2.14
N TRP A 65 11.85 5.87 -1.11
CA TRP A 65 12.49 6.15 0.18
C TRP A 65 13.99 6.47 0.03
N LYS A 66 14.70 5.74 -0.83
CA LYS A 66 16.15 5.89 -1.01
C LYS A 66 16.55 6.98 -2.01
N ASN A 67 15.69 7.35 -2.96
CA ASN A 67 16.10 8.14 -4.12
C ASN A 67 15.30 9.43 -4.36
N SER A 68 14.04 9.51 -3.91
CA SER A 68 13.24 10.75 -4.02
C SER A 68 13.72 11.81 -3.01
N LYS A 69 13.45 13.09 -3.32
CA LYS A 69 13.66 14.24 -2.43
C LYS A 69 12.39 15.10 -2.26
N ASP A 70 11.23 14.57 -2.63
CA ASP A 70 9.98 15.32 -2.57
C ASP A 70 9.53 15.56 -1.13
N ASP A 71 8.95 16.73 -0.85
CA ASP A 71 8.53 17.12 0.50
C ASP A 71 7.29 16.34 0.98
N ILE A 72 6.37 16.06 0.06
CA ILE A 72 5.18 15.23 0.28
C ILE A 72 5.19 14.11 -0.74
N VAL A 73 5.11 12.90 -0.25
CA VAL A 73 5.18 11.67 -1.03
C VAL A 73 3.89 10.89 -0.85
N GLY A 74 3.37 10.33 -1.94
CA GLY A 74 2.35 9.29 -1.84
C GLY A 74 2.65 8.10 -2.72
N LEU A 75 2.06 6.97 -2.34
CA LEU A 75 2.09 5.73 -3.09
C LEU A 75 0.66 5.38 -3.52
N CYS A 76 0.47 5.19 -4.81
CA CYS A 76 -0.77 4.75 -5.44
C CYS A 76 -0.50 3.49 -6.28
N HIS A 77 -1.54 2.71 -6.58
CA HIS A 77 -1.43 1.61 -7.54
C HIS A 77 -1.97 2.10 -8.90
N TYR A 78 -1.47 1.60 -10.03
CA TYR A 78 -1.83 2.05 -11.39
C TYR A 78 -3.32 1.97 -11.78
N ARG A 79 -4.13 1.32 -10.95
CA ARG A 79 -5.59 1.25 -11.12
C ARG A 79 -6.37 1.79 -9.95
N ARG A 80 -5.71 2.32 -8.91
CA ARG A 80 -6.33 2.72 -7.65
C ARG A 80 -5.83 4.11 -7.22
N TYR A 81 -6.76 5.05 -7.11
CA TYR A 81 -6.44 6.46 -6.86
C TYR A 81 -7.33 7.04 -5.75
N PHE A 82 -6.79 7.99 -4.98
CA PHE A 82 -7.57 8.70 -3.97
C PHE A 82 -8.61 9.61 -4.63
N GLY A 83 -9.88 9.38 -4.31
CA GLY A 83 -11.02 10.12 -4.84
C GLY A 83 -11.64 11.05 -3.79
N LYS A 84 -12.19 12.18 -4.24
CA LYS A 84 -12.92 13.15 -3.41
C LYS A 84 -14.27 12.59 -2.93
N ASN A 85 -14.91 11.74 -3.74
CA ASN A 85 -16.26 11.24 -3.50
C ASN A 85 -16.40 9.76 -3.92
N LYS A 86 -17.27 9.01 -3.21
CA LYS A 86 -17.53 7.59 -3.49
C LYS A 86 -18.37 7.31 -4.75
N ARG A 87 -19.07 8.31 -5.31
CA ARG A 87 -20.28 8.04 -6.12
C ARG A 87 -20.16 8.05 -7.64
N PHE A 88 -19.17 8.66 -8.28
CA PHE A 88 -19.10 8.66 -9.76
C PHE A 88 -17.67 8.82 -10.28
N PHE A 89 -17.31 8.02 -11.29
CA PHE A 89 -16.07 8.18 -12.05
C PHE A 89 -16.15 9.47 -12.88
N LYS A 90 -15.50 10.51 -12.38
CA LYS A 90 -15.08 11.65 -13.20
C LYS A 90 -13.61 11.89 -12.90
N GLN A 91 -12.77 12.08 -13.93
CA GLN A 91 -11.36 12.46 -13.79
C GLN A 91 -11.13 13.51 -12.69
N ASN A 92 -12.01 14.52 -12.68
CA ASN A 92 -12.01 15.66 -11.76
C ASN A 92 -12.34 15.30 -10.30
N SER A 93 -12.63 14.02 -10.03
CA SER A 93 -12.86 13.49 -8.68
C SER A 93 -11.59 12.92 -8.04
N ILE A 94 -10.47 12.82 -8.75
CA ILE A 94 -9.18 12.42 -8.16
C ILE A 94 -8.60 13.60 -7.36
N LEU A 95 -7.87 13.32 -6.27
CA LEU A 95 -7.23 14.36 -5.46
C LEU A 95 -6.21 15.16 -6.28
N THR A 96 -6.29 16.49 -6.16
CA THR A 96 -5.33 17.44 -6.71
C THR A 96 -4.30 17.82 -5.65
N LYS A 97 -3.22 18.48 -6.07
CA LYS A 97 -2.20 19.03 -5.16
C LYS A 97 -2.84 19.89 -4.06
N ASN A 98 -3.76 20.78 -4.41
CA ASN A 98 -4.41 21.66 -3.44
C ASN A 98 -5.28 20.91 -2.44
N ASP A 99 -5.96 19.83 -2.84
CA ASP A 99 -6.73 19.02 -1.90
C ASP A 99 -5.79 18.36 -0.88
N ILE A 100 -4.68 17.78 -1.35
CA ILE A 100 -3.67 17.11 -0.52
C ILE A 100 -3.08 18.08 0.50
N LEU A 101 -2.59 19.24 0.03
CA LEU A 101 -1.99 20.25 0.90
C LEU A 101 -2.97 20.75 1.95
N LYS A 102 -4.23 20.98 1.56
CA LYS A 102 -5.26 21.39 2.50
C LYS A 102 -5.46 20.37 3.62
N GLN A 103 -5.47 19.07 3.29
CA GLN A 103 -5.68 18.04 4.33
C GLN A 103 -4.44 17.84 5.20
N LEU A 104 -3.24 17.86 4.62
CA LEU A 104 -2.01 17.67 5.40
C LEU A 104 -1.64 18.86 6.29
N ASN A 105 -2.39 19.96 6.24
CA ASN A 105 -2.31 21.02 7.25
C ASN A 105 -2.94 20.60 8.59
N ASP A 106 -3.96 19.74 8.56
CA ASP A 106 -4.76 19.38 9.73
C ASP A 106 -4.57 17.91 10.15
N TYR A 107 -3.95 17.09 9.30
CA TYR A 107 -3.80 15.64 9.49
C TYR A 107 -2.38 15.19 9.15
N ASP A 108 -1.87 14.19 9.88
CA ASP A 108 -0.53 13.65 9.69
C ASP A 108 -0.39 12.84 8.38
N VAL A 109 -1.44 12.10 8.02
CA VAL A 109 -1.41 11.19 6.87
C VAL A 109 -2.78 11.07 6.19
N ILE A 110 -2.78 10.93 4.87
CA ILE A 110 -3.94 10.55 4.07
C ILE A 110 -3.88 9.06 3.77
N LEU A 111 -4.94 8.32 4.10
CA LEU A 111 -5.08 6.89 3.82
C LEU A 111 -6.39 6.56 3.10
N PRO A 112 -6.49 5.39 2.44
CA PRO A 112 -7.74 4.89 1.92
C PRO A 112 -8.82 4.81 3.00
N SER A 113 -10.07 5.09 2.66
CA SER A 113 -11.17 4.86 3.61
C SER A 113 -11.29 3.38 3.98
N LYS A 114 -11.50 3.12 5.26
CA LYS A 114 -11.82 1.77 5.74
C LYS A 114 -13.19 1.33 5.21
N GLY A 115 -13.28 0.06 4.83
CA GLY A 115 -14.51 -0.60 4.44
C GLY A 115 -15.10 -1.38 5.62
N MET A 116 -16.43 -1.35 5.78
CA MET A 116 -17.10 -2.08 6.87
C MET A 116 -17.00 -3.61 6.74
N ASN A 117 -16.55 -4.13 5.59
CA ASN A 117 -16.51 -5.57 5.29
C ASN A 117 -15.18 -6.04 4.69
N GLU A 118 -14.08 -5.29 4.86
CA GLU A 118 -12.78 -5.67 4.27
C GLU A 118 -12.29 -7.04 4.72
N TYR A 119 -12.58 -7.40 5.99
CA TYR A 119 -12.22 -8.69 6.56
C TYR A 119 -13.40 -9.68 6.63
N ASN A 120 -14.51 -9.42 5.92
CA ASN A 120 -15.67 -10.32 5.86
C ASN A 120 -16.19 -10.79 7.24
N GLY A 121 -16.13 -9.93 8.25
CA GLY A 121 -16.60 -10.21 9.63
C GLY A 121 -15.57 -10.90 10.54
N TYR A 122 -14.43 -11.32 10.01
CA TYR A 122 -13.29 -11.85 10.76
C TYR A 122 -12.43 -10.71 11.33
N THR A 123 -11.63 -11.03 12.34
CA THR A 123 -10.52 -10.17 12.78
C THR A 123 -9.39 -10.15 11.74
N ALA A 124 -8.47 -9.19 11.81
CA ALA A 124 -7.37 -9.06 10.87
C ALA A 124 -6.48 -10.31 10.84
N GLU A 125 -6.22 -10.90 12.02
CA GLU A 125 -5.46 -12.15 12.15
C GLU A 125 -6.23 -13.34 11.56
N GLU A 126 -7.49 -13.54 11.94
CA GLU A 126 -8.32 -14.62 11.38
C GLU A 126 -8.45 -14.51 9.86
N PHE A 127 -8.64 -13.29 9.34
CA PHE A 127 -8.73 -13.04 7.91
C PHE A 127 -7.40 -13.34 7.21
N PHE A 128 -6.27 -12.94 7.80
CA PHE A 128 -4.95 -13.29 7.25
C PHE A 128 -4.77 -14.82 7.22
N ASN A 129 -4.98 -15.50 8.35
CA ASN A 129 -4.76 -16.94 8.51
C ASN A 129 -5.69 -17.80 7.63
N LYS A 130 -6.87 -17.27 7.26
CA LYS A 130 -7.79 -17.94 6.33
C LYS A 130 -7.34 -17.85 4.88
N ASN A 131 -6.64 -16.79 4.49
CA ASN A 131 -6.27 -16.51 3.11
C ASN A 131 -4.77 -16.72 2.81
N HIS A 132 -3.95 -16.79 3.87
CA HIS A 132 -2.49 -16.82 3.84
C HIS A 132 -1.96 -17.77 4.93
N ASP A 133 -0.65 -18.03 4.92
CA ASP A 133 -0.03 -18.93 5.89
C ASP A 133 0.08 -18.29 7.28
N HIS A 134 -0.68 -18.81 8.25
CA HIS A 134 -0.63 -18.38 9.65
C HIS A 134 0.77 -18.34 10.27
N LYS A 135 1.69 -19.21 9.83
CA LYS A 135 3.07 -19.21 10.35
C LYS A 135 3.78 -17.89 10.03
N VAL A 136 3.43 -17.25 8.92
CA VAL A 136 4.02 -15.96 8.55
C VAL A 136 3.52 -14.85 9.47
N TRP A 137 2.26 -14.91 9.90
CA TRP A 137 1.72 -13.99 10.90
C TRP A 137 2.47 -14.12 12.23
N GLU A 138 2.65 -15.36 12.70
CA GLU A 138 3.39 -15.67 13.93
C GLU A 138 4.85 -15.21 13.84
N MET A 139 5.53 -15.47 12.71
CA MET A 139 6.90 -15.00 12.46
C MET A 139 6.98 -13.47 12.49
N CYS A 140 6.03 -12.76 11.87
CA CYS A 140 5.98 -11.30 11.89
C CYS A 140 5.82 -10.78 13.33
N ARG A 141 4.89 -11.36 14.09
CA ARG A 141 4.69 -11.04 15.51
C ARG A 141 5.96 -11.29 16.33
N GLN A 142 6.66 -12.40 16.09
CA GLN A 142 7.91 -12.74 16.76
C GLN A 142 8.99 -11.69 16.47
N ILE A 143 9.20 -11.33 15.19
CA ILE A 143 10.17 -10.28 14.79
C ILE A 143 9.86 -8.95 15.48
N ILE A 144 8.58 -8.56 15.55
CA ILE A 144 8.17 -7.35 16.27
C ILE A 144 8.47 -7.48 17.76
N SER A 145 8.17 -8.63 18.38
CA SER A 145 8.43 -8.82 19.81
C SER A 145 9.92 -8.77 20.19
N GLU A 146 10.79 -9.22 19.30
CA GLU A 146 12.24 -9.29 19.52
C GLU A 146 12.92 -7.94 19.24
N ASN A 147 12.56 -7.28 18.14
CA ASN A 147 13.30 -6.13 17.61
C ASN A 147 12.56 -4.79 17.72
N ASN A 148 11.25 -4.80 17.93
CA ASN A 148 10.36 -3.63 17.96
C ASN A 148 9.29 -3.77 19.05
N LYS A 149 9.73 -4.16 20.26
CA LYS A 149 8.84 -4.59 21.35
C LYS A 149 7.77 -3.55 21.71
N ASP A 150 8.06 -2.28 21.54
CA ASP A 150 7.14 -1.19 21.78
C ASP A 150 5.97 -1.14 20.78
N TYR A 151 6.06 -1.79 19.63
CA TYR A 151 4.97 -1.98 18.66
C TYR A 151 4.14 -3.25 18.93
N LEU A 152 4.55 -4.12 19.85
CA LEU A 152 3.87 -5.40 20.08
C LEU A 152 2.42 -5.22 20.54
N ASP A 153 2.15 -4.24 21.40
CA ASP A 153 0.79 -3.96 21.87
C ASP A 153 -0.10 -3.45 20.73
N ALA A 154 0.43 -2.59 19.86
CA ALA A 154 -0.27 -2.12 18.67
C ALA A 154 -0.54 -3.27 17.67
N PHE A 155 0.41 -4.21 17.52
CA PHE A 155 0.22 -5.39 16.70
C PHE A 155 -0.87 -6.31 17.26
N ASN A 156 -0.84 -6.58 18.57
CA ASN A 156 -1.84 -7.41 19.25
C ASN A 156 -3.23 -6.74 19.25
N TRP A 157 -3.29 -5.41 19.32
CA TRP A 157 -4.52 -4.64 19.12
C TRP A 157 -5.06 -4.88 17.71
N PHE A 158 -4.25 -4.60 16.68
CA PHE A 158 -4.69 -4.72 15.29
C PHE A 158 -5.10 -6.15 14.91
N SER A 159 -4.43 -7.16 15.47
CA SER A 159 -4.78 -8.58 15.27
C SER A 159 -6.26 -8.87 15.55
N LYS A 160 -6.88 -8.13 16.48
CA LYS A 160 -8.27 -8.29 16.91
C LYS A 160 -9.25 -7.37 16.18
N GLU A 161 -8.76 -6.41 15.40
CA GLU A 161 -9.59 -5.45 14.68
C GLU A 161 -10.32 -6.12 13.51
N LYS A 162 -11.55 -5.69 13.24
CA LYS A 162 -12.39 -6.24 12.15
C LYS A 162 -12.40 -5.35 10.90
N THR A 163 -11.63 -4.28 10.91
CA THR A 163 -11.49 -3.33 9.81
C THR A 163 -10.11 -2.67 9.87
N GLY A 164 -9.59 -2.21 8.74
CA GLY A 164 -8.26 -1.61 8.65
C GLY A 164 -7.97 -1.09 7.26
N TYR A 165 -6.93 -0.28 7.13
CA TYR A 165 -6.41 0.14 5.84
C TYR A 165 -5.87 -1.07 5.08
N CYS A 166 -6.50 -1.44 3.97
CA CYS A 166 -6.20 -2.69 3.24
C CYS A 166 -5.36 -2.46 1.96
N TYR A 167 -4.53 -1.42 1.94
CA TYR A 167 -3.67 -1.09 0.81
C TYR A 167 -2.32 -0.58 1.29
N ASN A 168 -1.29 -0.81 0.48
CA ASN A 168 -0.02 -0.11 0.59
C ASN A 168 -0.10 1.27 -0.11
N MET A 169 -1.15 2.04 0.20
CA MET A 169 -1.39 3.37 -0.38
C MET A 169 -1.48 4.41 0.72
N PHE A 170 -0.82 5.54 0.52
CA PHE A 170 -0.82 6.67 1.46
C PHE A 170 -0.41 7.96 0.77
N ILE A 171 -0.61 9.10 1.43
CA ILE A 171 0.03 10.39 1.14
C ILE A 171 0.46 11.02 2.45
N MET A 172 1.74 11.33 2.62
CA MET A 172 2.31 11.88 3.85
C MET A 172 3.53 12.76 3.57
N SER A 173 4.04 13.46 4.59
CA SER A 173 5.31 14.17 4.49
C SER A 173 6.49 13.21 4.29
N ARG A 174 7.60 13.74 3.76
CA ARG A 174 8.86 13.01 3.64
C ARG A 174 9.32 12.41 4.96
N GLU A 175 9.27 13.21 6.03
CA GLU A 175 9.67 12.81 7.38
C GLU A 175 8.85 11.62 7.88
N MET A 176 7.52 11.64 7.67
CA MET A 176 6.66 10.53 8.03
C MET A 176 6.92 9.28 7.20
N MET A 177 7.20 9.43 5.90
CA MET A 177 7.59 8.30 5.07
C MET A 177 8.93 7.71 5.53
N ASP A 178 9.91 8.55 5.85
CA ASP A 178 11.21 8.10 6.36
C ASP A 178 11.06 7.32 7.67
N GLU A 179 10.25 7.82 8.60
CA GLU A 179 9.96 7.13 9.86
C GLU A 179 9.27 5.79 9.59
N TYR A 180 8.21 5.78 8.78
CA TYR A 180 7.46 4.58 8.44
C TYR A 180 8.33 3.53 7.77
N CYS A 181 9.10 3.91 6.75
CA CYS A 181 9.97 3.00 6.00
C CYS A 181 11.14 2.49 6.86
N SER A 182 11.69 3.32 7.75
CA SER A 182 12.75 2.91 8.69
C SER A 182 12.26 1.86 9.69
N TRP A 183 10.99 1.90 10.06
CA TRP A 183 10.36 0.86 10.88
C TRP A 183 9.94 -0.37 10.06
N LEU A 184 9.28 -0.17 8.92
CA LEU A 184 8.67 -1.24 8.12
C LEU A 184 9.72 -2.17 7.49
N PHE A 185 10.69 -1.62 6.76
CA PHE A 185 11.55 -2.44 5.91
C PHE A 185 12.46 -3.41 6.68
N PRO A 186 13.06 -3.06 7.84
CA PRO A 186 13.80 -4.02 8.63
C PRO A 186 12.94 -5.23 9.04
N ILE A 187 11.68 -5.02 9.42
CA ILE A 187 10.75 -6.11 9.76
C ILE A 187 10.51 -6.99 8.53
N LEU A 188 10.21 -6.39 7.38
CA LEU A 188 9.92 -7.15 6.16
C LEU A 188 11.15 -7.92 5.65
N PHE A 189 12.36 -7.37 5.76
CA PHE A 189 13.58 -8.06 5.36
C PHE A 189 13.92 -9.24 6.27
N GLU A 190 13.72 -9.11 7.58
CA GLU A 190 13.87 -10.26 8.49
C GLU A 190 12.80 -11.33 8.24
N LEU A 191 11.59 -10.93 7.87
CA LEU A 191 10.53 -11.86 7.54
C LEU A 191 10.80 -12.62 6.22
N ASP A 192 11.22 -11.91 5.17
CA ASP A 192 11.56 -12.48 3.85
C ASP A 192 12.65 -13.56 3.94
N LYS A 193 13.62 -13.41 4.86
CA LYS A 193 14.66 -14.43 5.13
C LYS A 193 14.12 -15.72 5.74
N LYS A 194 12.99 -15.67 6.45
CA LYS A 194 12.43 -16.82 7.19
C LYS A 194 11.40 -17.59 6.38
N ILE A 195 10.91 -17.02 5.27
CA ILE A 195 9.87 -17.62 4.45
C ILE A 195 10.47 -18.56 3.39
N ASP A 196 9.99 -19.80 3.37
CA ASP A 196 10.24 -20.72 2.26
C ASP A 196 9.16 -20.58 1.18
N TYR A 197 9.45 -19.74 0.18
CA TYR A 197 8.52 -19.45 -0.92
C TYR A 197 8.24 -20.63 -1.85
N SER A 198 9.06 -21.70 -1.83
CA SER A 198 8.86 -22.87 -2.69
C SER A 198 7.55 -23.61 -2.38
N ARG A 199 6.97 -23.34 -1.22
CA ARG A 199 5.75 -23.97 -0.71
C ARG A 199 4.47 -23.22 -1.10
N TYR A 200 4.58 -22.08 -1.77
CA TYR A 200 3.45 -21.21 -2.09
C TYR A 200 3.15 -21.16 -3.58
N ASP A 201 1.87 -20.96 -3.90
CA ASP A 201 1.44 -20.61 -5.23
C ASP A 201 1.85 -19.17 -5.61
N SER A 202 1.70 -18.82 -6.88
CA SER A 202 2.07 -17.49 -7.38
C SER A 202 1.36 -16.34 -6.62
N TYR A 203 0.16 -16.58 -6.08
CA TYR A 203 -0.56 -15.59 -5.29
C TYR A 203 0.08 -15.38 -3.90
N ASN A 204 0.38 -16.45 -3.17
CA ASN A 204 0.95 -16.39 -1.83
C ASN A 204 2.46 -16.16 -1.81
N THR A 205 3.16 -16.22 -2.95
CA THR A 205 4.55 -15.68 -3.01
C THR A 205 4.62 -14.20 -2.63
N ARG A 206 3.52 -13.45 -2.79
CA ARG A 206 3.38 -12.02 -2.45
C ARG A 206 3.21 -11.75 -0.94
N MET A 207 3.59 -12.70 -0.11
CA MET A 207 3.33 -12.72 1.33
C MET A 207 3.81 -11.44 2.03
N ILE A 208 4.97 -10.92 1.64
CA ILE A 208 5.53 -9.69 2.23
C ILE A 208 4.63 -8.48 1.94
N GLY A 209 4.15 -8.36 0.70
CA GLY A 209 3.17 -7.34 0.32
C GLY A 209 1.92 -7.39 1.18
N PHE A 210 1.37 -8.59 1.43
CA PHE A 210 0.20 -8.75 2.29
C PHE A 210 0.47 -8.36 3.74
N VAL A 211 1.62 -8.74 4.29
CA VAL A 211 2.01 -8.36 5.65
C VAL A 211 2.13 -6.84 5.78
N ALA A 212 2.75 -6.16 4.82
CA ALA A 212 2.89 -4.70 4.83
C ALA A 212 1.54 -3.97 4.88
N GLU A 213 0.52 -4.47 4.17
CA GLU A 213 -0.84 -3.90 4.21
C GLU A 213 -1.43 -3.91 5.64
N ARG A 214 -1.01 -4.85 6.48
CA ARG A 214 -1.45 -4.90 7.89
C ARG A 214 -0.56 -4.01 8.76
N LEU A 215 0.74 -3.99 8.51
CA LEU A 215 1.70 -3.22 9.31
C LEU A 215 1.48 -1.70 9.27
N ILE A 216 0.94 -1.14 8.18
CA ILE A 216 0.58 0.29 8.17
C ILE A 216 -0.43 0.65 9.27
N ASN A 217 -1.39 -0.24 9.56
CA ASN A 217 -2.39 -0.02 10.62
C ASN A 217 -1.74 -0.03 12.01
N VAL A 218 -0.79 -0.94 12.21
CA VAL A 218 -0.02 -1.06 13.44
C VAL A 218 0.79 0.22 13.68
N TRP A 219 1.45 0.73 12.64
CA TRP A 219 2.22 1.98 12.72
C TRP A 219 1.34 3.19 13.03
N VAL A 220 0.25 3.37 12.29
CA VAL A 220 -0.72 4.45 12.52
C VAL A 220 -1.24 4.43 13.96
N HIS A 221 -1.62 3.26 14.46
CA HIS A 221 -2.12 3.12 15.83
C HIS A 221 -1.03 3.40 16.87
N LYS A 222 0.17 2.81 16.72
CA LYS A 222 1.28 3.02 17.66
C LYS A 222 1.66 4.49 17.78
N LYS A 223 1.69 5.19 16.64
CA LYS A 223 2.07 6.60 16.56
C LYS A 223 0.92 7.57 16.87
N GLN A 224 -0.30 7.05 17.04
CA GLN A 224 -1.51 7.85 17.31
C GLN A 224 -1.74 8.93 16.25
N LEU A 225 -1.51 8.59 14.98
CA LEU A 225 -1.59 9.57 13.88
C LEU A 225 -3.03 10.00 13.61
N THR A 226 -3.19 11.27 13.32
CA THR A 226 -4.42 11.83 12.77
C THR A 226 -4.51 11.47 11.28
N VAL A 227 -5.53 10.69 10.92
CA VAL A 227 -5.69 10.19 9.55
C VAL A 227 -6.82 10.91 8.84
N LYS A 228 -6.53 11.42 7.65
CA LYS A 228 -7.58 11.81 6.70
C LYS A 228 -7.88 10.66 5.74
N GLU A 229 -9.11 10.17 5.79
CA GLU A 229 -9.54 9.11 4.89
C GLU A 229 -10.16 9.64 3.59
N PHE A 230 -9.79 9.04 2.46
CA PHE A 230 -10.46 9.23 1.17
C PHE A 230 -10.81 7.90 0.50
N PRO A 231 -11.96 7.81 -0.18
CA PRO A 231 -12.30 6.61 -0.94
C PRO A 231 -11.28 6.34 -2.04
N VAL A 232 -11.03 5.07 -2.31
CA VAL A 232 -10.18 4.64 -3.43
C VAL A 232 -11.07 4.36 -4.63
N PHE A 233 -10.78 5.04 -5.72
CA PHE A 233 -11.38 4.79 -7.02
C PHE A 233 -10.57 3.72 -7.76
N SER A 234 -11.24 2.70 -8.31
CA SER A 234 -10.64 1.67 -9.15
C SER A 234 -11.04 1.84 -10.62
N THR A 235 -10.07 1.94 -11.54
CA THR A 235 -10.33 2.01 -13.00
C THR A 235 -10.88 0.72 -13.59
N GLU A 236 -10.86 -0.36 -12.81
CA GLU A 236 -11.25 -1.70 -13.24
C GLU A 236 -12.48 -2.26 -12.52
N GLU A 237 -12.99 -1.55 -11.52
CA GLU A 237 -14.21 -2.02 -10.87
C GLU A 237 -15.40 -1.89 -11.83
N PRO A 238 -16.15 -2.97 -12.06
CA PRO A 238 -17.40 -2.87 -12.81
C PRO A 238 -18.31 -1.87 -12.10
N GLY A 239 -18.95 -1.00 -12.89
CA GLY A 239 -19.85 0.02 -12.36
C GLY A 239 -20.94 -0.58 -11.47
N PHE A 240 -21.54 0.22 -10.59
CA PHE A 240 -22.55 -0.22 -9.63
C PHE A 240 -23.64 -1.13 -10.23
N LEU A 241 -24.12 -0.81 -11.45
CA LEU A 241 -25.09 -1.62 -12.19
C LEU A 241 -24.57 -3.01 -12.59
N GLN A 242 -23.31 -3.09 -13.03
CA GLN A 242 -22.66 -4.36 -13.36
C GLN A 242 -22.42 -5.22 -12.11
N ARG A 243 -22.16 -4.61 -10.94
CA ARG A 243 -22.07 -5.33 -9.65
C ARG A 243 -23.42 -5.92 -9.23
N ILE A 244 -24.52 -5.20 -9.45
CA ILE A 244 -25.88 -5.71 -9.17
C ILE A 244 -26.21 -6.86 -10.12
N GLN A 245 -25.95 -6.72 -11.42
CA GLN A 245 -26.16 -7.79 -12.40
C GLN A 245 -25.34 -9.04 -12.02
N LYS A 246 -24.04 -8.89 -11.70
CA LYS A 246 -23.22 -10.04 -11.27
C LYS A 246 -23.75 -10.74 -10.02
N LYS A 247 -24.37 -10.01 -9.09
CA LYS A 247 -25.00 -10.60 -7.90
C LYS A 247 -26.34 -11.30 -8.19
N LEU A 248 -27.07 -10.86 -9.21
CA LEU A 248 -28.33 -11.46 -9.64
C LEU A 248 -28.14 -12.69 -10.52
N PHE A 249 -27.08 -12.72 -11.33
CA PHE A 249 -26.78 -13.82 -12.26
C PHE A 249 -25.84 -14.91 -11.71
N ASN A 250 -25.22 -14.69 -10.54
CA ASN A 250 -24.42 -15.70 -9.83
C ASN A 250 -25.17 -16.29 -8.61
N LYS A 251 -26.50 -16.36 -8.68
CA LYS A 251 -27.34 -17.13 -7.75
C LYS A 251 -27.91 -18.34 -8.46
#